data_AF-A0A0C1H1L4-F1
#
_entry.id   AF-A0A0C1H1L4-F1
#
_cell.length_a   1.000
_cell.length_b   1.000
_cell.length_c   1.000
_cell.angle_alpha   90.00
_cell.angle_beta   90.00
_cell.angle_gamma   90.00
#
_symmetry.space_group_name_H-M   'P 1'
#
loop_
_entity.id
_entity.type
_entity.pdbx_description
1 polymer ?
#
loop_
_entity_poly.entity_id
_entity_poly.type
_entity_poly.pdbx_seq_one_letter_code
_entity_poly.pdbx_strand_id
1 'polypeptide(L)'
;MSASIIPPDTKIGRQLRSATGCRIVLIAGLPSTGKSLLFQQLTILADEAGRTVHTLQWDDARRDFETEKWLGLYPEHDNLTHPGIRKAVGLWVRDGIRKWDQTHSEAEHLLVIELPVVGGRFIELLRKDDDAIEDLLASTETCVLVPVPTNALRQKIEAFRAETFSNPRNEQEKKDAPPYIVHSNWVALRKVYNRWEGLSDDATRDAGYEEEIVRSVFGRLCRFRNTEFLTIDRVFATTGSAYERPVPVLKTRATEDDVAAAFARLRKLFPGEAADKAVDGWFDY
;
A
#
# COMPACT_ATOMS: atom_id res chain seq x y z
N MET A 1 5.81 -4.84 26.45
CA MET A 1 4.71 -4.09 25.82
C MET A 1 5.36 -3.04 24.94
N SER A 2 5.18 -3.13 23.63
CA SER A 2 5.66 -2.09 22.72
C SER A 2 4.60 -1.02 22.63
N ALA A 3 4.92 0.19 23.09
CA ALA A 3 4.01 1.31 23.07
C ALA A 3 4.10 2.06 21.74
N SER A 4 3.01 2.68 21.31
CA SER A 4 3.05 3.55 20.13
C SER A 4 4.00 4.75 20.34
N ILE A 5 4.81 5.05 19.33
CA ILE A 5 5.73 6.19 19.33
C ILE A 5 5.07 7.48 18.82
N ILE A 6 3.84 7.41 18.31
CA ILE A 6 3.13 8.57 17.76
C ILE A 6 2.34 9.22 18.91
N PRO A 7 2.64 10.49 19.27
CA PRO A 7 1.99 11.11 20.41
C PRO A 7 0.48 11.26 20.21
N PRO A 8 -0.34 10.89 21.21
CA PRO A 8 -1.80 10.82 21.08
C PRO A 8 -2.47 12.19 20.90
N ASP A 9 -1.83 13.26 21.36
CA ASP A 9 -2.27 14.64 21.30
C ASP A 9 -1.96 15.32 19.94
N THR A 10 -1.22 14.64 19.07
CA THR A 10 -1.01 15.10 17.69
C THR A 10 -2.21 14.79 16.80
N LYS A 11 -2.34 15.52 15.69
CA LYS A 11 -3.38 15.25 14.69
C LYS A 11 -3.28 13.82 14.15
N ILE A 12 -2.07 13.38 13.77
CA ILE A 12 -1.83 12.02 13.27
C ILE A 12 -2.17 10.99 14.35
N GLY A 13 -1.78 11.21 15.60
CA GLY A 13 -2.09 10.31 16.71
C GLY A 13 -3.60 10.11 16.91
N ARG A 14 -4.38 11.19 16.83
CA ARG A 14 -5.85 11.11 16.86
C ARG A 14 -6.43 10.36 15.67
N GLN A 15 -5.94 10.62 14.45
CA GLN A 15 -6.41 9.95 13.24
C GLN A 15 -6.14 8.45 13.28
N LEU A 16 -4.94 8.04 13.70
CA LEU A 16 -4.60 6.62 13.84
C LEU A 16 -5.45 5.91 14.90
N ARG A 17 -5.69 6.55 16.05
CA ARG A 17 -6.57 5.98 17.09
C ARG A 17 -8.03 5.93 16.64
N SER A 18 -8.49 6.88 15.83
CA SER A 18 -9.83 6.81 15.24
C SER A 18 -9.93 5.64 14.26
N ALA A 19 -8.89 5.42 13.45
CA ALA A 19 -8.85 4.35 12.46
C ALA A 19 -8.89 2.93 13.09
N THR A 20 -8.46 2.75 14.34
CA THR A 20 -8.60 1.43 15.02
C THR A 20 -10.06 1.03 15.27
N GLY A 21 -11.00 1.98 15.19
CA GLY A 21 -12.43 1.70 15.27
C GLY A 21 -13.01 1.06 14.00
N CYS A 22 -12.31 1.14 12.87
CA CYS A 22 -12.75 0.54 11.61
C CYS A 22 -12.67 -1.00 11.64
N ARG A 23 -13.31 -1.65 10.67
CA ARG A 23 -13.14 -3.07 10.32
C ARG A 23 -11.94 -3.26 9.38
N ILE A 24 -11.75 -2.31 8.45
CA ILE A 24 -10.65 -2.34 7.48
C ILE A 24 -9.93 -0.99 7.48
N VAL A 25 -8.59 -1.01 7.54
CA VAL A 25 -7.76 0.18 7.36
C VAL A 25 -6.77 -0.05 6.24
N LEU A 26 -6.87 0.76 5.19
CA LEU A 26 -5.99 0.75 4.03
C LEU A 26 -4.93 1.84 4.18
N ILE A 27 -3.64 1.51 4.14
CA ILE A 27 -2.55 2.50 4.17
C ILE A 27 -1.98 2.63 2.76
N ALA A 28 -2.42 3.66 2.04
CA ALA A 28 -2.06 3.91 0.65
C ALA A 28 -1.06 5.06 0.53
N GLY A 29 -0.09 4.97 -0.38
CA GLY A 29 0.84 6.06 -0.58
C GLY A 29 2.09 5.68 -1.37
N LEU A 30 2.89 6.68 -1.70
CA LEU A 30 4.18 6.49 -2.35
C LEU A 30 5.13 5.66 -1.48
N PRO A 31 6.16 5.02 -2.07
CA PRO A 31 7.32 4.57 -1.30
C PRO A 31 7.92 5.71 -0.48
N SER A 32 8.50 5.36 0.67
CA SER A 32 9.22 6.30 1.55
C SER A 32 8.38 7.42 2.16
N THR A 33 7.04 7.28 2.22
CA THR A 33 6.15 8.23 2.93
C THR A 33 5.88 7.84 4.38
N GLY A 34 6.46 6.74 4.86
CA GLY A 34 6.24 6.23 6.22
C GLY A 34 5.12 5.20 6.36
N LYS A 35 4.62 4.62 5.26
CA LYS A 35 3.56 3.58 5.29
C LYS A 35 3.85 2.44 6.25
N SER A 36 5.03 1.83 6.17
CA SER A 36 5.38 0.69 7.02
C SER A 36 5.48 1.06 8.50
N LEU A 37 5.92 2.29 8.80
CA LEU A 37 5.88 2.82 10.17
C LEU A 37 4.43 2.97 10.63
N LEU A 38 3.58 3.64 9.86
CA LEU A 38 2.16 3.82 10.21
C LEU A 38 1.43 2.48 10.34
N PHE A 39 1.75 1.51 9.49
CA PHE A 39 1.26 0.14 9.57
C PHE A 39 1.60 -0.49 10.92
N GLN A 40 2.87 -0.46 11.31
CA GLN A 40 3.29 -0.95 12.62
C GLN A 40 2.59 -0.21 13.76
N GLN A 41 2.56 1.13 13.72
CA GLN A 41 1.96 1.92 14.79
C GLN A 41 0.46 1.67 14.92
N LEU A 42 -0.25 1.49 13.81
CA LEU A 42 -1.66 1.13 13.83
C LEU A 42 -1.88 -0.28 14.41
N THR A 43 -1.01 -1.25 14.08
CA THR A 43 -1.11 -2.60 14.67
C THR A 43 -0.91 -2.57 16.19
N ILE A 44 0.02 -1.75 16.70
CA ILE A 44 0.21 -1.55 18.14
C ILE A 44 -1.02 -0.90 18.77
N LEU A 45 -1.53 0.18 18.19
CA LEU A 45 -2.70 0.90 18.72
C LEU A 45 -3.97 0.03 18.71
N ALA A 46 -4.11 -0.85 17.72
CA ALA A 46 -5.23 -1.78 17.64
C ALA A 46 -5.13 -2.88 18.70
N ASP A 47 -3.94 -3.45 18.92
CA ASP A 47 -3.67 -4.40 20.01
C ASP A 47 -3.91 -3.76 21.39
N GLU A 48 -3.43 -2.53 21.61
CA GLU A 48 -3.71 -1.74 22.83
C GLU A 48 -5.23 -1.51 23.04
N ALA A 49 -6.00 -1.43 21.95
CA ALA A 49 -7.46 -1.30 21.98
C ALA A 49 -8.19 -2.66 22.10
N GLY A 50 -7.47 -3.77 22.28
CA GLY A 50 -8.04 -5.11 22.43
C GLY A 50 -8.55 -5.73 21.13
N ARG A 51 -8.10 -5.25 19.96
CA ARG A 51 -8.51 -5.78 18.66
C ARG A 51 -7.67 -6.99 18.28
N THR A 52 -8.29 -7.95 17.62
CA THR A 52 -7.57 -9.02 16.93
C THR A 52 -7.12 -8.54 15.56
N VAL A 53 -5.81 -8.34 15.39
CA VAL A 53 -5.23 -7.70 14.21
C VAL A 53 -4.89 -8.71 13.11
N HIS A 54 -5.51 -8.53 11.96
CA HIS A 54 -5.18 -9.18 10.70
C HIS A 54 -4.41 -8.24 9.79
N THR A 55 -3.54 -8.79 8.96
CA THR A 55 -2.62 -8.03 8.13
C THR A 55 -2.56 -8.56 6.70
N LEU A 56 -2.51 -7.63 5.76
CA LEU A 56 -2.33 -7.93 4.35
C LEU A 56 -1.34 -6.93 3.74
N GLN A 57 -0.19 -7.41 3.30
CA GLN A 57 0.84 -6.59 2.66
C GLN A 57 1.15 -7.17 1.29
N TRP A 58 1.41 -6.30 0.31
CA TRP A 58 1.73 -6.70 -1.06
C TRP A 58 2.85 -7.75 -1.14
N ASP A 59 3.96 -7.51 -0.44
CA ASP A 59 5.13 -8.39 -0.48
C ASP A 59 4.90 -9.74 0.19
N ASP A 60 3.95 -9.83 1.11
CA ASP A 60 3.52 -11.09 1.68
C ASP A 60 2.57 -11.81 0.72
N ALA A 61 1.56 -11.12 0.19
CA ALA A 61 0.53 -11.70 -0.68
C ALA A 61 1.10 -12.22 -2.00
N ARG A 62 2.03 -11.49 -2.64
CA ARG A 62 2.59 -11.90 -3.93
C ARG A 62 3.34 -13.24 -3.87
N ARG A 63 3.90 -13.60 -2.71
CA ARG A 63 4.65 -14.85 -2.54
C ARG A 63 3.81 -16.09 -2.75
N ASP A 64 2.52 -16.02 -2.42
CA ASP A 64 1.59 -17.13 -2.68
C ASP A 64 1.37 -17.35 -4.19
N PHE A 65 1.65 -16.33 -5.02
CA PHE A 65 1.51 -16.35 -6.48
C PHE A 65 2.81 -16.60 -7.23
N GLU A 66 3.97 -16.36 -6.59
CA GLU A 66 5.32 -16.54 -7.15
C GLU A 66 5.80 -17.98 -6.97
N THR A 67 4.99 -18.95 -7.40
CA THR A 67 5.37 -20.39 -7.41
C THR A 67 6.11 -20.75 -8.69
N GLU A 68 6.89 -21.83 -8.68
CA GLU A 68 7.66 -22.29 -9.86
C GLU A 68 6.80 -22.36 -11.13
N LYS A 69 5.58 -22.91 -11.00
CA LYS A 69 4.60 -23.00 -12.09
C LYS A 69 4.26 -21.64 -12.70
N TRP A 70 4.00 -20.65 -11.86
CA TRP A 70 3.52 -19.34 -12.31
C TRP A 70 4.67 -18.42 -12.73
N LEU A 71 5.83 -18.51 -12.07
CA LEU A 71 7.07 -17.85 -12.48
C LEU A 71 7.56 -18.34 -13.84
N GLY A 72 7.34 -19.62 -14.19
CA GLY A 72 7.62 -20.12 -15.54
C GLY A 72 6.76 -19.48 -16.64
N LEU A 73 5.58 -18.97 -16.30
CA LEU A 73 4.65 -18.32 -17.24
C LEU A 73 4.74 -16.78 -17.21
N TYR A 74 5.10 -16.23 -16.07
CA TYR A 74 5.17 -14.80 -15.78
C TYR A 74 6.51 -14.50 -15.07
N PRO A 75 7.64 -14.62 -15.77
CA PRO A 75 8.96 -14.53 -15.16
C PRO A 75 9.24 -13.12 -14.64
N GLU A 76 10.05 -13.02 -13.59
CA GLU A 76 10.56 -11.74 -13.12
C GLU A 76 11.49 -11.10 -14.16
N HIS A 77 11.40 -9.78 -14.29
CA HIS A 77 12.30 -8.97 -15.12
C HIS A 77 12.88 -7.86 -14.26
N ASP A 78 14.20 -7.69 -14.28
CA ASP A 78 14.92 -6.68 -13.48
C ASP A 78 14.60 -6.70 -11.97
N ASN A 79 14.37 -7.90 -11.41
CA ASN A 79 13.93 -8.12 -10.03
C ASN A 79 12.57 -7.47 -9.71
N LEU A 80 11.73 -7.25 -10.72
CA LEU A 80 10.37 -6.75 -10.59
C LEU A 80 9.37 -7.87 -10.86
N THR A 81 8.34 -7.94 -10.01
CA THR A 81 7.20 -8.85 -10.21
C THR A 81 6.52 -8.56 -11.55
N HIS A 82 6.35 -9.60 -12.35
CA HIS A 82 5.70 -9.52 -13.67
C HIS A 82 4.30 -8.89 -13.59
N PRO A 83 3.88 -8.01 -14.54
CA PRO A 83 2.54 -7.40 -14.56
C PRO A 83 1.38 -8.41 -14.43
N GLY A 84 1.51 -9.56 -15.09
CA GLY A 84 0.57 -10.69 -14.95
C GLY A 84 0.37 -11.16 -13.50
N ILE A 85 1.46 -11.39 -12.75
CA ILE A 85 1.37 -11.73 -11.31
C ILE A 85 0.76 -10.56 -10.55
N ARG A 86 1.19 -9.32 -10.84
CA ARG A 86 0.65 -8.14 -10.17
C ARG A 86 -0.88 -8.08 -10.27
N LYS A 87 -1.38 -8.32 -11.49
CA LYS A 87 -2.80 -8.29 -11.78
C LYS A 87 -3.55 -9.49 -11.21
N ALA A 88 -2.96 -10.68 -11.18
CA ALA A 88 -3.57 -11.85 -10.55
C ALA A 88 -3.78 -11.63 -9.04
N VAL A 89 -2.77 -11.12 -8.34
CA VAL A 89 -2.87 -10.76 -6.92
C VAL A 89 -3.94 -9.68 -6.70
N GLY A 90 -3.99 -8.67 -7.56
CA GLY A 90 -5.03 -7.64 -7.55
C GLY A 90 -6.44 -8.19 -7.77
N LEU A 91 -6.62 -9.17 -8.67
CA LEU A 91 -7.91 -9.81 -8.90
C LEU A 91 -8.36 -10.69 -7.72
N TRP A 92 -7.43 -11.27 -6.98
CA TRP A 92 -7.71 -12.07 -5.79
C TRP A 92 -8.07 -11.21 -4.57
N VAL A 93 -7.42 -10.05 -4.40
CA VAL A 93 -7.43 -9.33 -3.12
C VAL A 93 -8.83 -9.04 -2.58
N ARG A 94 -9.79 -8.72 -3.45
CA ARG A 94 -11.18 -8.44 -3.07
C ARG A 94 -11.91 -9.70 -2.58
N ASP A 95 -11.66 -10.84 -3.23
CA ASP A 95 -12.16 -12.15 -2.76
C ASP A 95 -11.49 -12.56 -1.44
N GLY A 96 -10.20 -12.27 -1.27
CA GLY A 96 -9.48 -12.49 -0.02
C GLY A 96 -10.09 -11.72 1.15
N ILE A 97 -10.42 -10.43 0.95
CA ILE A 97 -11.11 -9.61 1.96
C ILE A 97 -12.51 -10.13 2.23
N ARG A 98 -13.27 -10.49 1.18
CA ARG A 98 -14.61 -11.08 1.35
C ARG A 98 -14.58 -12.34 2.22
N LYS A 99 -13.66 -13.26 1.96
CA LYS A 99 -13.49 -14.48 2.77
C LYS A 99 -13.08 -14.16 4.21
N TRP A 100 -12.17 -13.19 4.37
CA TRP A 100 -11.75 -12.74 5.70
C TRP A 100 -12.95 -12.19 6.49
N ASP A 101 -13.75 -11.31 5.89
CA ASP A 101 -14.90 -10.68 6.53
C ASP A 101 -15.97 -11.72 6.93
N GLN A 102 -16.24 -12.69 6.04
CA GLN A 102 -17.15 -13.81 6.32
C GLN A 102 -16.69 -14.71 7.46
N THR A 103 -15.37 -14.88 7.62
CA THR A 103 -14.78 -15.74 8.65
C THR A 103 -14.63 -15.01 9.99
N HIS A 104 -14.53 -13.68 9.97
CA HIS A 104 -14.21 -12.83 11.12
C HIS A 104 -15.16 -11.65 11.21
N SER A 105 -16.47 -11.91 11.22
CA SER A 105 -17.52 -10.87 11.15
C SER A 105 -17.63 -10.00 12.41
N GLU A 106 -17.03 -10.44 13.51
CA GLU A 106 -17.10 -9.81 14.82
C GLU A 106 -16.32 -8.50 14.85
N ALA A 107 -16.89 -7.48 15.50
CA ALA A 107 -16.31 -6.14 15.57
C ALA A 107 -14.94 -6.09 16.27
N GLU A 108 -14.47 -7.14 16.94
CA GLU A 108 -13.13 -7.19 17.52
C GLU A 108 -12.02 -7.39 16.48
N HIS A 109 -12.34 -7.97 15.32
CA HIS A 109 -11.36 -8.17 14.26
C HIS A 109 -11.12 -6.89 13.47
N LEU A 110 -9.86 -6.61 13.14
CA LEU A 110 -9.44 -5.48 12.30
C LEU A 110 -8.49 -6.00 11.22
N LEU A 111 -8.73 -5.66 9.96
CA LEU A 111 -7.80 -5.92 8.86
C LEU A 111 -7.02 -4.65 8.47
N VAL A 112 -5.71 -4.69 8.63
CA VAL A 112 -4.80 -3.61 8.21
C VAL A 112 -4.08 -3.99 6.92
N ILE A 113 -4.22 -3.17 5.88
CA ILE A 113 -3.69 -3.44 4.54
C ILE A 113 -2.68 -2.37 4.14
N GLU A 114 -1.50 -2.75 3.68
CA GLU A 114 -0.54 -1.83 3.05
C GLU A 114 -0.68 -1.83 1.53
N LEU A 115 -0.94 -0.66 0.92
CA LEU A 115 -1.22 -0.52 -0.50
C LEU A 115 -0.10 0.26 -1.21
N PRO A 116 0.85 -0.44 -1.87
CA PRO A 116 1.86 0.22 -2.71
C PRO A 116 1.29 0.54 -4.10
N VAL A 117 0.28 1.41 -4.15
CA VAL A 117 -0.60 1.67 -5.31
C VAL A 117 0.13 1.89 -6.65
N VAL A 118 1.27 2.59 -6.63
CA VAL A 118 2.04 2.88 -7.85
C VAL A 118 2.47 1.59 -8.54
N GLY A 119 2.22 1.50 -9.85
CA GLY A 119 2.49 0.31 -10.65
C GLY A 119 1.41 -0.77 -10.53
N GLY A 120 0.18 -0.39 -10.16
CA GLY A 120 -1.02 -1.23 -10.21
C GLY A 120 -1.17 -2.24 -9.07
N ARG A 121 -0.39 -2.12 -7.99
CA ARG A 121 -0.44 -3.08 -6.88
C ARG A 121 -1.61 -2.74 -5.93
N PHE A 122 -2.54 -3.68 -5.80
CA PHE A 122 -3.77 -3.54 -5.00
C PHE A 122 -4.65 -2.35 -5.38
N ILE A 123 -4.58 -1.87 -6.63
CA ILE A 123 -5.45 -0.78 -7.07
C ILE A 123 -6.94 -1.17 -7.07
N GLU A 124 -7.22 -2.47 -7.16
CA GLU A 124 -8.54 -3.08 -7.05
C GLU A 124 -9.25 -2.73 -5.74
N LEU A 125 -8.52 -2.36 -4.69
CA LEU A 125 -9.11 -1.92 -3.43
C LEU A 125 -9.59 -0.46 -3.44
N LEU A 126 -9.11 0.36 -4.39
CA LEU A 126 -9.46 1.79 -4.49
C LEU A 126 -10.54 2.07 -5.54
N ARG A 127 -10.66 1.20 -6.54
CA ARG A 127 -11.72 1.28 -7.55
C ARG A 127 -13.08 0.87 -6.99
N LYS A 128 -14.13 1.43 -7.56
CA LYS A 128 -15.49 0.94 -7.37
C LYS A 128 -15.74 -0.22 -8.32
N ASP A 129 -16.01 -1.40 -7.77
CA ASP A 129 -16.41 -2.58 -8.53
C ASP A 129 -17.80 -3.05 -8.07
N ASP A 130 -18.58 -3.67 -8.97
CA ASP A 130 -19.86 -4.28 -8.62
C ASP A 130 -19.63 -5.72 -8.10
N ASP A 131 -19.31 -5.81 -6.80
CA ASP A 131 -19.13 -7.09 -6.12
C ASP A 131 -19.55 -7.05 -4.65
N ALA A 132 -19.54 -8.22 -4.01
CA ALA A 132 -20.05 -8.41 -2.65
C ALA A 132 -19.25 -7.71 -1.55
N ILE A 133 -18.09 -7.12 -1.85
CA ILE A 133 -17.26 -6.42 -0.85
C ILE A 133 -17.27 -4.91 -1.00
N GLU A 134 -17.83 -4.38 -2.10
CA GLU A 134 -17.81 -2.94 -2.37
C GLU A 134 -18.53 -2.13 -1.31
N ASP A 135 -19.68 -2.60 -0.82
CA ASP A 135 -20.42 -1.91 0.24
C ASP A 135 -19.58 -1.77 1.51
N LEU A 136 -18.86 -2.82 1.91
CA LEU A 136 -17.95 -2.77 3.07
C LEU A 136 -16.80 -1.78 2.82
N LEU A 137 -16.18 -1.82 1.63
CA LEU A 137 -15.06 -0.95 1.28
C LEU A 137 -15.45 0.53 1.18
N ALA A 138 -16.69 0.84 0.80
CA ALA A 138 -17.23 2.19 0.71
C ALA A 138 -17.85 2.68 2.04
N SER A 139 -18.21 1.76 2.94
CA SER A 139 -18.82 2.10 4.25
C SER A 139 -17.86 2.80 5.20
N THR A 140 -18.41 3.40 6.25
CA THR A 140 -17.65 4.00 7.36
C THR A 140 -16.85 2.98 8.17
N GLU A 141 -17.05 1.68 7.95
CA GLU A 141 -16.26 0.61 8.58
C GLU A 141 -14.91 0.40 7.86
N THR A 142 -14.69 1.04 6.71
CA THR A 142 -13.41 1.06 5.99
C THR A 142 -12.87 2.48 5.91
N CYS A 143 -11.61 2.69 6.24
CA CYS A 143 -10.91 3.95 5.98
C CYS A 143 -9.60 3.76 5.21
N VAL A 144 -9.22 4.79 4.46
CA VAL A 144 -7.93 4.89 3.76
C VAL A 144 -7.10 5.98 4.41
N LEU A 145 -5.90 5.63 4.88
CA LEU A 145 -4.93 6.56 5.40
C LEU A 145 -3.84 6.82 4.35
N VAL A 146 -3.65 8.09 3.98
CA VAL A 146 -2.63 8.49 3.01
C VAL A 146 -1.58 9.38 3.68
N PRO A 147 -0.38 8.86 4.03
CA PRO A 147 0.71 9.71 4.50
C PRO A 147 1.24 10.64 3.40
N VAL A 148 1.27 11.92 3.72
CA VAL A 148 1.82 13.01 2.91
C VAL A 148 2.91 13.70 3.73
N PRO A 149 4.19 13.30 3.57
CA PRO A 149 5.28 14.00 4.22
C PRO A 149 5.45 15.40 3.65
N THR A 150 5.85 16.35 4.50
CA THR A 150 6.17 17.69 4.00
C THR A 150 7.33 17.65 3.01
N ASN A 151 7.41 18.61 2.09
CA ASN A 151 8.54 18.71 1.15
C ASN A 151 9.90 18.68 1.88
N ALA A 152 10.00 19.44 2.97
CA ALA A 152 11.21 19.50 3.80
C ALA A 152 11.54 18.15 4.48
N LEU A 153 10.53 17.43 4.97
CA LEU A 153 10.73 16.10 5.55
C LEU A 153 11.11 15.07 4.48
N ARG A 154 10.46 15.13 3.32
CA ARG A 154 10.73 14.22 2.20
C ARG A 154 12.18 14.31 1.75
N GLN A 155 12.70 15.53 1.57
CA GLN A 155 14.10 15.75 1.22
C GLN A 155 15.06 15.17 2.26
N LYS A 156 14.76 15.32 3.56
CA LYS A 156 15.57 14.71 4.63
C LYS A 156 15.55 13.17 4.58
N ILE A 157 14.39 12.57 4.32
CA ILE A 157 14.24 11.12 4.19
C ILE A 157 15.04 10.61 2.99
N GLU A 158 14.96 11.29 1.85
CA GLU A 158 15.68 10.90 0.63
C GLU A 158 17.19 11.05 0.78
N ALA A 159 17.66 12.14 1.40
CA ALA A 159 19.08 12.33 1.71
C ALA A 159 19.62 11.24 2.65
N PHE A 160 18.91 10.98 3.76
CA PHE A 160 19.28 9.92 4.70
C PHE A 160 19.33 8.54 4.01
N ARG A 161 18.37 8.25 3.13
CA ARG A 161 18.34 6.99 2.36
C ARG A 161 19.50 6.88 1.37
N ALA A 162 19.90 7.97 0.72
CA ALA A 162 21.04 7.96 -0.21
C ALA A 162 22.35 7.64 0.54
N GLU A 163 22.51 8.18 1.75
CA GLU A 163 23.64 7.90 2.63
C GLU A 163 23.65 6.44 3.11
N THR A 164 22.52 5.92 3.60
CA THR A 164 22.43 4.54 4.12
C THR A 164 22.44 3.48 3.03
N PHE A 165 21.92 3.75 1.84
CA PHE A 165 22.00 2.79 0.73
C PHE A 165 23.45 2.53 0.32
N SER A 166 24.28 3.57 0.38
CA SER A 166 25.72 3.47 0.09
C SER A 166 26.49 2.75 1.21
N ASN A 167 25.96 2.74 2.43
CA ASN A 167 26.57 2.16 3.62
C ASN A 167 25.51 1.60 4.60
N PRO A 168 24.90 0.42 4.30
CA PRO A 168 23.83 -0.12 5.11
C PRO A 168 24.37 -0.54 6.49
N ARG A 169 23.78 0.01 7.55
CA ARG A 169 24.19 -0.19 8.94
C ARG A 169 23.59 -1.45 9.57
N ASN A 170 22.60 -2.05 8.93
CA ASN A 170 21.92 -3.27 9.39
C ASN A 170 21.21 -4.00 8.22
N GLU A 171 20.79 -5.25 8.45
CA GLU A 171 20.03 -6.06 7.49
C GLU A 171 18.69 -5.43 7.06
N GLN A 172 18.21 -4.45 7.81
CA GLN A 172 16.94 -3.78 7.54
C GLN A 172 17.09 -2.70 6.46
N GLU A 173 18.17 -1.94 6.49
CA GLU A 173 18.51 -0.93 5.46
C GLU A 173 18.78 -1.58 4.09
N LYS A 174 19.10 -2.88 4.05
CA LYS A 174 19.17 -3.66 2.80
C LYS A 174 17.81 -3.94 2.16
N LYS A 175 16.73 -3.87 2.93
CA LYS A 175 15.35 -4.13 2.46
C LYS A 175 14.65 -2.87 1.99
N ASP A 176 15.25 -1.69 2.19
CA ASP A 176 14.68 -0.44 1.73
C ASP A 176 14.66 -0.37 0.21
N ALA A 177 13.58 0.20 -0.33
CA ALA A 177 13.52 0.50 -1.76
C ALA A 177 14.71 1.39 -2.14
N PRO A 178 15.51 1.01 -3.15
CA PRO A 178 16.64 1.81 -3.62
C PRO A 178 16.22 3.24 -3.99
N PRO A 179 17.11 4.25 -3.88
CA PRO A 179 16.79 5.64 -4.21
C PRO A 179 16.15 5.82 -5.60
N TYR A 180 16.62 5.07 -6.60
CA TYR A 180 16.07 5.13 -7.96
C TYR A 180 14.61 4.63 -8.03
N ILE A 181 14.20 3.68 -7.18
CA ILE A 181 12.81 3.22 -7.07
C ILE A 181 11.94 4.28 -6.40
N VAL A 182 12.46 4.98 -5.40
CA VAL A 182 11.74 6.08 -4.75
C VAL A 182 11.48 7.21 -5.74
N HIS A 183 12.51 7.59 -6.50
CA HIS A 183 12.42 8.60 -7.54
C HIS A 183 11.50 8.17 -8.69
N SER A 184 11.65 6.94 -9.21
CA SER A 184 10.83 6.45 -10.33
C SER A 184 9.34 6.38 -9.97
N ASN A 185 9.00 5.99 -8.74
CA ASN A 185 7.61 5.98 -8.28
C ASN A 185 7.05 7.40 -8.09
N TRP A 186 7.88 8.37 -7.66
CA TRP A 186 7.47 9.78 -7.65
C TRP A 186 7.20 10.28 -9.07
N VAL A 187 8.13 10.08 -10.00
CA VAL A 187 7.98 10.49 -11.40
C VAL A 187 6.75 9.83 -12.03
N ALA A 188 6.50 8.55 -11.74
CA ALA A 188 5.29 7.87 -12.21
C ALA A 188 4.01 8.55 -11.71
N LEU A 189 3.95 8.93 -10.43
CA LEU A 189 2.81 9.67 -9.87
C LEU A 189 2.68 11.07 -10.51
N ARG A 190 3.79 11.77 -10.70
CA ARG A 190 3.82 13.09 -11.34
C ARG A 190 3.31 13.04 -12.78
N LYS A 191 3.67 12.00 -13.54
CA LYS A 191 3.14 11.77 -14.89
C LYS A 191 1.62 11.56 -14.90
N VAL A 192 1.09 10.83 -13.90
CA VAL A 192 -0.37 10.69 -13.74
C VAL A 192 -1.02 12.05 -13.52
N TYR A 193 -0.46 12.86 -12.61
CA TYR A 193 -0.94 14.22 -12.37
C TYR A 193 -0.90 15.08 -13.64
N ASN A 194 0.26 15.17 -14.30
CA ASN A 194 0.43 15.95 -15.53
C ASN A 194 -0.62 15.56 -16.58
N ARG A 195 -0.84 14.25 -16.79
CA ARG A 195 -1.85 13.74 -17.72
C ARG A 195 -3.26 14.19 -17.34
N TRP A 196 -3.62 14.16 -16.07
CA TRP A 196 -4.94 14.57 -15.61
C TRP A 196 -5.17 16.08 -15.71
N GLU A 197 -4.11 16.88 -15.55
CA GLU A 197 -4.14 18.34 -15.66
C GLU A 197 -3.87 18.86 -17.08
N GLY A 198 -3.56 17.98 -18.04
CA GLY A 198 -3.22 18.36 -19.41
C GLY A 198 -1.86 19.06 -19.56
N LEU A 199 -0.93 18.81 -18.64
CA LEU A 199 0.43 19.37 -18.64
C LEU A 199 1.39 18.47 -19.43
N SER A 200 2.36 19.07 -20.11
CA SER A 200 3.49 18.34 -20.66
C SER A 200 4.44 17.88 -19.56
N ASP A 201 5.02 16.69 -19.74
CA ASP A 201 6.10 16.20 -18.88
C ASP A 201 7.35 17.08 -19.03
N ASP A 202 7.99 17.39 -17.90
CA ASP A 202 9.23 18.16 -17.84
C ASP A 202 10.16 17.54 -16.79
N ALA A 203 11.30 16.99 -17.22
CA ALA A 203 12.17 16.21 -16.34
C ALA A 203 12.74 17.02 -15.16
N THR A 204 12.95 18.33 -15.32
CA THR A 204 13.54 19.18 -14.29
C THR A 204 12.50 19.57 -13.24
N ARG A 205 11.33 20.03 -13.68
CA ARG A 205 10.19 20.34 -12.81
C ARG A 205 9.69 19.09 -12.10
N ASP A 206 9.54 17.99 -12.83
CA ASP A 206 8.85 16.79 -12.35
C ASP A 206 9.71 15.95 -11.40
N ALA A 207 11.01 16.21 -11.32
CA ALA A 207 11.91 15.55 -10.38
C ALA A 207 11.65 15.94 -8.91
N GLY A 208 11.13 17.16 -8.67
CA GLY A 208 10.89 17.67 -7.32
C GLY A 208 9.59 17.12 -6.72
N TYR A 209 9.67 16.57 -5.51
CA TYR A 209 8.49 16.16 -4.74
C TYR A 209 7.60 17.36 -4.39
N GLU A 210 6.29 17.19 -4.54
CA GLU A 210 5.28 18.19 -4.18
C GLU A 210 4.10 17.53 -3.43
N GLU A 211 3.82 18.01 -2.22
CA GLU A 211 2.72 17.53 -1.36
C GLU A 211 1.36 17.56 -2.04
N GLU A 212 1.04 18.68 -2.70
CA GLU A 212 -0.27 18.91 -3.33
C GLU A 212 -0.55 17.93 -4.48
N ILE A 213 0.50 17.48 -5.18
CA ILE A 213 0.37 16.47 -6.23
C ILE A 213 0.02 15.12 -5.62
N VAL A 214 0.62 14.74 -4.49
CA VAL A 214 0.21 13.52 -3.77
C VAL A 214 -1.25 13.60 -3.35
N ARG A 215 -1.67 14.73 -2.78
CA ARG A 215 -3.06 14.95 -2.35
C ARG A 215 -4.03 14.88 -3.52
N SER A 216 -3.74 15.57 -4.61
CA SER A 216 -4.56 15.56 -5.82
C SER A 216 -4.69 14.15 -6.38
N VAL A 217 -3.55 13.46 -6.56
CA VAL A 217 -3.56 12.15 -7.21
C VAL A 217 -4.27 11.11 -6.34
N PHE A 218 -3.89 10.98 -5.06
CA PHE A 218 -4.56 10.03 -4.16
C PHE A 218 -6.00 10.44 -3.85
N GLY A 219 -6.34 11.73 -3.87
CA GLY A 219 -7.73 12.19 -3.73
C GLY A 219 -8.62 11.66 -4.84
N ARG A 220 -8.12 11.67 -6.09
CA ARG A 220 -8.86 11.10 -7.22
C ARG A 220 -8.86 9.57 -7.23
N LEU A 221 -7.77 8.92 -6.86
CA LEU A 221 -7.70 7.45 -6.77
C LEU A 221 -8.63 6.91 -5.68
N CYS A 222 -8.63 7.54 -4.50
CA CYS A 222 -9.40 7.09 -3.35
C CYS A 222 -10.81 7.70 -3.27
N ARG A 223 -11.32 8.33 -4.35
CA ARG A 223 -12.60 9.05 -4.38
C ARG A 223 -13.84 8.23 -4.01
N PHE A 224 -13.73 6.90 -4.01
CA PHE A 224 -14.80 5.97 -3.61
C PHE A 224 -14.61 5.41 -2.19
N ARG A 225 -13.67 5.96 -1.41
CA ARG A 225 -13.29 5.46 -0.09
C ARG A 225 -13.26 6.59 0.93
N ASN A 226 -13.52 6.26 2.19
CA ASN A 226 -13.40 7.21 3.30
C ASN A 226 -11.92 7.50 3.56
N THR A 227 -11.42 8.59 2.99
CA THR A 227 -9.98 8.87 2.90
C THR A 227 -9.57 9.98 3.84
N GLU A 228 -8.52 9.72 4.62
CA GLU A 228 -7.85 10.71 5.45
C GLU A 228 -6.39 10.89 5.05
N PHE A 229 -6.01 12.15 4.81
CA PHE A 229 -4.61 12.50 4.57
C PHE A 229 -3.88 12.79 5.88
N LEU A 230 -2.79 12.07 6.11
CA LEU A 230 -1.93 12.23 7.29
C LEU A 230 -0.75 13.11 6.91
N THR A 231 -0.74 14.36 7.38
CA THR A 231 0.38 15.29 7.09
C THR A 231 1.55 14.96 8.00
N ILE A 232 2.66 14.48 7.46
CA ILE A 232 3.83 14.06 8.23
C ILE A 232 4.86 15.19 8.21
N ASP A 233 4.95 15.93 9.32
CA ASP A 233 5.79 17.13 9.46
C ASP A 233 7.10 16.87 10.24
N ARG A 234 7.23 15.68 10.84
CA ARG A 234 8.35 15.32 11.73
C ARG A 234 8.79 13.88 11.55
N VAL A 235 10.03 13.62 11.96
CA VAL A 235 10.54 12.27 12.15
C VAL A 235 10.08 11.77 13.53
N PHE A 236 9.55 10.55 13.59
CA PHE A 236 9.28 9.88 14.85
C PHE A 236 10.49 9.05 15.24
N ALA A 237 10.92 9.13 16.50
CA ALA A 237 12.05 8.36 17.00
C ALA A 237 11.67 6.87 17.07
N THR A 238 12.17 6.08 16.15
CA THR A 238 11.93 4.63 16.10
C THR A 238 12.99 3.88 16.90
N THR A 239 12.55 2.98 17.78
CA THR A 239 13.41 1.94 18.35
C THR A 239 13.17 0.65 17.56
N GLY A 240 14.18 0.17 16.82
CA GLY A 240 14.05 -1.01 15.97
C GLY A 240 13.46 -0.73 14.59
N SER A 241 13.10 -1.79 13.87
CA SER A 241 12.63 -1.73 12.49
C SER A 241 11.14 -1.40 12.37
N ALA A 242 10.75 -0.56 11.41
CA ALA A 242 9.34 -0.34 11.04
C ALA A 242 8.64 -1.61 10.48
N TYR A 243 9.42 -2.64 10.13
CA TYR A 243 8.92 -3.93 9.66
C TYR A 243 8.80 -4.96 10.78
N GLU A 244 9.29 -4.67 11.99
CA GLU A 244 9.01 -5.50 13.15
C GLU A 244 7.50 -5.48 13.45
N ARG A 245 7.00 -6.61 13.92
CA ARG A 245 5.63 -6.77 14.40
C ARG A 245 5.73 -7.08 15.89
N PRO A 246 5.76 -6.04 16.74
CA PRO A 246 5.98 -6.23 18.17
C PRO A 246 4.74 -6.76 18.90
N VAL A 247 3.61 -6.89 18.19
CA VAL A 247 2.35 -7.42 18.67
C VAL A 247 1.93 -8.61 17.80
N PRO A 248 1.14 -9.57 18.32
CA PRO A 248 0.61 -10.68 17.53
C PRO A 248 -0.22 -10.16 16.34
N VAL A 249 0.06 -10.67 15.15
CA VAL A 249 -0.72 -10.37 13.94
C VAL A 249 -1.01 -11.66 13.17
N LEU A 250 -2.23 -11.76 12.63
CA LEU A 250 -2.63 -12.83 11.74
C LEU A 250 -2.45 -12.37 10.29
N LYS A 251 -1.85 -13.20 9.43
CA LYS A 251 -1.62 -12.83 8.03
C LYS A 251 -2.71 -13.42 7.16
N THR A 252 -3.34 -12.60 6.33
CA THR A 252 -4.22 -13.07 5.25
C THR A 252 -3.36 -13.66 4.13
N ARG A 253 -3.68 -14.89 3.69
CA ARG A 253 -2.94 -15.65 2.67
C ARG A 253 -3.90 -16.17 1.61
N ALA A 254 -3.41 -16.30 0.38
CA ALA A 254 -4.15 -17.00 -0.66
C ALA A 254 -3.96 -18.53 -0.52
N THR A 255 -5.00 -19.30 -0.81
CA THR A 255 -4.85 -20.76 -1.00
C THR A 255 -4.39 -21.07 -2.42
N GLU A 256 -3.96 -22.30 -2.69
CA GLU A 256 -3.61 -22.72 -4.06
C GLU A 256 -4.79 -22.58 -5.03
N ASP A 257 -6.01 -22.90 -4.58
CA ASP A 257 -7.24 -22.73 -5.36
C ASP A 257 -7.52 -21.26 -5.69
N ASP A 258 -7.27 -20.36 -4.73
CA ASP A 258 -7.40 -18.92 -4.94
C ASP A 258 -6.45 -18.41 -6.01
N VAL A 259 -5.19 -18.85 -5.94
CA VAL A 259 -4.16 -18.49 -6.92
C VAL A 259 -4.57 -19.02 -8.30
N ALA A 260 -5.01 -20.28 -8.40
CA ALA A 260 -5.45 -20.85 -9.66
C ALA A 260 -6.66 -20.11 -10.26
N ALA A 261 -7.65 -19.77 -9.43
CA ALA A 261 -8.83 -19.03 -9.84
C ALA A 261 -8.47 -17.61 -10.32
N ALA A 262 -7.56 -16.93 -9.63
CA ALA A 262 -7.09 -15.60 -10.01
C ALA A 262 -6.37 -15.59 -11.36
N PHE A 263 -5.51 -16.58 -11.64
CA PHE A 263 -4.87 -16.70 -12.96
C PHE A 263 -5.86 -17.11 -14.06
N ALA A 264 -6.86 -17.94 -13.77
CA ALA A 264 -7.93 -18.23 -14.73
C ALA A 264 -8.72 -16.95 -15.07
N ARG A 265 -9.05 -16.14 -14.06
CA ARG A 265 -9.71 -14.83 -14.24
C ARG A 265 -8.82 -13.85 -15.01
N LEU A 266 -7.53 -13.80 -14.71
CA LEU A 266 -6.55 -12.98 -15.43
C LEU A 266 -6.57 -13.31 -16.92
N ARG A 267 -6.43 -14.59 -17.30
CA ARG A 267 -6.40 -15.01 -18.70
C ARG A 267 -7.69 -14.69 -19.45
N LYS A 268 -8.83 -14.75 -18.75
CA LYS A 268 -10.14 -14.41 -19.32
C LYS A 268 -10.30 -12.91 -19.55
N LEU A 269 -9.91 -12.09 -18.57
CA LEU A 269 -10.17 -10.64 -18.60
C LEU A 269 -9.06 -9.84 -19.29
N PHE A 270 -7.83 -10.33 -19.23
CA PHE A 270 -6.63 -9.66 -19.72
C PHE A 270 -5.74 -10.63 -20.53
N PRO A 271 -6.20 -11.13 -21.68
CA PRO A 271 -5.41 -12.03 -22.52
C PRO A 271 -4.22 -11.30 -23.16
N GLY A 272 -3.08 -12.01 -23.30
CA GLY A 272 -1.87 -11.46 -23.90
C GLY A 272 -1.33 -10.24 -23.15
N GLU A 273 -0.93 -9.20 -23.89
CA GLU A 273 -0.38 -7.94 -23.36
C GLU A 273 -1.43 -7.04 -22.65
N ALA A 274 -2.70 -7.47 -22.58
CA ALA A 274 -3.73 -6.69 -21.91
C ALA A 274 -3.45 -6.55 -20.40
N ALA A 275 -2.74 -7.49 -19.79
CA ALA A 275 -2.33 -7.40 -18.40
C ALA A 275 -1.32 -6.27 -18.18
N ASP A 276 -0.33 -6.16 -19.06
CA ASP A 276 0.69 -5.10 -19.03
C ASP A 276 0.04 -3.73 -19.18
N LYS A 277 -0.82 -3.56 -20.18
CA LYS A 277 -1.57 -2.31 -20.41
C LYS A 277 -2.45 -1.93 -19.22
N ALA A 278 -3.11 -2.91 -18.60
CA ALA A 278 -3.95 -2.67 -17.43
C ALA A 278 -3.14 -2.27 -16.20
N VAL A 279 -1.91 -2.77 -16.07
CA VAL A 279 -0.99 -2.41 -14.98
C VAL A 279 -0.34 -1.04 -15.23
N ASP A 280 -0.04 -0.69 -16.48
CA ASP A 280 0.50 0.63 -16.83
C ASP A 280 -0.57 1.73 -16.69
N GLY A 281 -1.79 1.46 -17.12
CA GLY A 281 -2.97 2.32 -16.97
C GLY A 281 -3.66 2.19 -15.60
N TRP A 282 -2.92 1.83 -14.54
CA TRP A 282 -3.49 1.54 -13.23
C TRP A 282 -4.37 2.67 -12.65
N PHE A 283 -4.13 3.91 -13.06
CA PHE A 283 -4.86 5.09 -12.62
C PHE A 283 -6.11 5.40 -13.46
N ASP A 284 -6.31 4.72 -14.59
CA ASP A 284 -7.43 4.94 -15.51
C ASP A 284 -8.63 4.04 -15.12
N TYR A 285 -9.47 4.53 -14.19
CA TYR A 285 -10.77 3.97 -13.81
C TYR A 285 -11.65 5.05 -13.18
#